data_AF-A0A2P6U450-F1
#
_entry.id   AF-A0A2P6U450-F1
#
_cell.length_a   1.000
_cell.length_b   1.000
_cell.length_c   1.000
_cell.angle_alpha   90.00
_cell.angle_beta   90.00
_cell.angle_gamma   90.00
#
_symmetry.space_group_name_H-M   'P 1'
#
loop_
_entity.id
_entity.type
_entity.pdbx_description
1 polymer ?
#
loop_
_entity_poly.entity_id
_entity_poly.type
_entity_poly.pdbx_seq_one_letter_code
_entity_poly.pdbx_strand_id
1 'polypeptide(L)'
;MDPLAGLGDDDSDDSSGSEGSDAEAEEAGGSGSGKAAELPAAKKQKQTLTLEDLKAHGYQGGPSVLFVPDKPDGEQNWAWGSGTDHKKDEAEEETWEERQANRQAATEKAEDSAVYARKAVQQAELLRQQQREEQAALKKKKQFSWNQKEKRKRDEGKASRGGSYVEEEKRRAREFGIVSGFD
;
A
#
# COMPACT_ATOMS: atom_id res chain seq x y z
N MET A 1 -32.17 -6.38 -28.25
CA MET A 1 -30.71 -6.20 -28.22
C MET A 1 -30.27 -6.42 -26.79
N ASP A 2 -29.80 -7.62 -26.49
CA ASP A 2 -29.33 -8.00 -25.15
C ASP A 2 -27.96 -7.36 -24.86
N PRO A 3 -27.78 -6.64 -23.74
CA PRO A 3 -26.51 -6.01 -23.37
C PRO A 3 -25.47 -6.98 -22.78
N LEU A 4 -25.72 -8.31 -22.81
CA LEU A 4 -24.88 -9.33 -22.16
C LEU A 4 -24.11 -10.24 -23.14
N ALA A 5 -24.23 -10.02 -24.45
CA ALA A 5 -23.58 -10.85 -25.48
C ALA A 5 -22.11 -10.46 -25.79
N GLY A 6 -21.47 -9.64 -24.95
CA GLY A 6 -20.13 -9.07 -25.20
C GLY A 6 -18.99 -9.62 -24.34
N LEU A 7 -19.23 -10.65 -23.53
CA LEU A 7 -18.21 -11.27 -22.68
C LEU A 7 -17.92 -12.68 -23.19
N GLY A 8 -17.15 -12.76 -24.27
CA GLY A 8 -16.54 -14.00 -24.77
C GLY A 8 -15.02 -13.90 -24.69
N ASP A 9 -14.43 -14.92 -24.08
CA ASP A 9 -13.05 -15.42 -24.21
C ASP A 9 -11.91 -14.42 -24.41
N ASP A 10 -11.13 -14.21 -23.36
CA ASP A 10 -9.68 -13.97 -23.49
C ASP A 10 -8.95 -14.93 -22.54
N ASP A 11 -8.42 -15.98 -23.15
CA ASP A 11 -7.56 -17.01 -22.58
C ASP A 11 -6.15 -16.42 -22.42
N SER A 12 -5.64 -16.36 -21.20
CA SER A 12 -4.22 -16.11 -20.95
C SER A 12 -3.74 -16.88 -19.73
N ASP A 13 -3.15 -18.03 -20.04
CA ASP A 13 -2.13 -18.74 -19.29
C ASP A 13 -0.94 -17.81 -18.99
N ASP A 14 -0.64 -17.60 -17.71
CA ASP A 14 0.75 -17.41 -17.26
C ASP A 14 0.92 -18.07 -15.90
N SER A 15 1.56 -19.24 -15.96
CA SER A 15 2.05 -19.97 -14.80
C SER A 15 3.21 -19.23 -14.14
N SER A 16 3.04 -18.87 -12.87
CA SER A 16 4.15 -18.52 -11.99
C SER A 16 3.96 -19.18 -10.64
N GLY A 17 4.58 -20.34 -10.48
CA GLY A 17 4.86 -20.97 -9.20
C GLY A 17 6.22 -20.54 -8.65
N SER A 18 6.40 -20.81 -7.35
CA SER A 18 7.62 -20.73 -6.52
C SER A 18 7.58 -19.56 -5.52
N GLU A 19 7.80 -19.72 -4.21
CA GLU A 19 7.93 -20.84 -3.28
C GLU A 19 8.02 -20.16 -1.90
N GLY A 20 7.33 -20.70 -0.90
CA GLY A 20 7.48 -20.24 0.49
C GLY A 20 8.82 -20.70 1.04
N SER A 21 9.66 -19.77 1.47
CA SER A 21 10.87 -20.04 2.24
C SER A 21 10.58 -19.90 3.73
N ASP A 22 10.45 -21.04 4.39
CA ASP A 22 10.40 -21.24 5.83
C ASP A 22 11.81 -21.19 6.46
N ALA A 23 11.81 -21.06 7.78
CA ALA A 23 12.86 -20.80 8.76
C ALA A 23 14.24 -21.45 8.60
N GLU A 24 15.26 -20.73 9.11
CA GLU A 24 16.42 -21.32 9.78
C GLU A 24 16.69 -20.52 11.06
N ALA A 25 16.71 -21.23 12.18
CA ALA A 25 17.15 -20.77 13.50
C ALA A 25 18.66 -21.01 13.62
N GLU A 26 19.38 -20.17 14.36
CA GLU A 26 20.48 -20.63 15.23
C GLU A 26 20.88 -19.53 16.23
N GLU A 27 21.27 -20.03 17.40
CA GLU A 27 21.63 -19.35 18.64
C GLU A 27 22.81 -18.36 18.55
N ALA A 28 22.81 -17.34 19.43
CA ALA A 28 23.87 -17.15 20.44
C ALA A 28 23.87 -15.72 21.01
N GLY A 29 23.76 -15.64 22.34
CA GLY A 29 24.74 -14.91 23.16
C GLY A 29 24.81 -13.38 23.06
N GLY A 30 24.29 -12.74 24.11
CA GLY A 30 25.17 -11.93 24.96
C GLY A 30 25.19 -10.41 24.76
N SER A 31 24.79 -9.74 25.85
CA SER A 31 25.43 -8.52 26.39
C SER A 31 25.31 -7.20 25.59
N GLY A 32 24.58 -6.25 26.15
CA GLY A 32 25.14 -4.90 26.27
C GLY A 32 24.18 -3.72 26.28
N SER A 33 24.01 -3.14 27.47
CA SER A 33 23.82 -1.70 27.71
C SER A 33 22.45 -1.06 27.48
N GLY A 34 21.63 -1.10 28.52
CA GLY A 34 20.53 -0.16 28.75
C GLY A 34 20.34 0.08 30.24
N LYS A 35 21.06 1.06 30.77
CA LYS A 35 21.15 1.46 32.19
C LYS A 35 19.77 1.82 32.76
N ALA A 36 19.20 0.93 33.58
CA ALA A 36 18.00 1.20 34.38
C ALA A 36 18.38 1.34 35.86
N ALA A 37 17.87 2.41 36.47
CA ALA A 37 18.16 2.82 37.84
C ALA A 37 17.81 1.73 38.87
N GLU A 38 18.74 1.53 39.80
CA GLU A 38 18.67 0.60 40.93
C GLU A 38 17.75 1.19 42.01
N LEU A 39 16.58 0.56 42.23
CA LEU A 39 15.81 0.69 43.46
C LEU A 39 16.03 -0.60 44.28
N PRO A 40 16.28 -0.52 45.60
CA PRO A 40 16.57 -1.72 46.39
C PRO A 40 15.33 -2.60 46.47
N ALA A 41 15.38 -3.76 45.80
CA ALA A 41 14.35 -4.78 45.90
C ALA A 41 14.32 -5.35 47.33
N ALA A 42 13.31 -4.95 48.10
CA ALA A 42 13.04 -5.52 49.41
C ALA A 42 12.83 -7.04 49.27
N LYS A 43 13.69 -7.82 49.94
CA LYS A 43 13.61 -9.27 49.96
C LYS A 43 12.25 -9.70 50.52
N LYS A 44 11.37 -10.20 49.65
CA LYS A 44 10.08 -10.77 50.06
C LYS A 44 10.36 -12.00 50.93
N GLN A 45 9.92 -11.97 52.18
CA GLN A 45 9.98 -13.14 53.04
C GLN A 45 9.01 -14.20 52.50
N LYS A 46 9.52 -15.42 52.28
CA LYS A 46 8.71 -16.56 51.88
C LYS A 46 7.85 -16.94 53.08
N GLN A 47 6.54 -16.70 53.00
CA GLN A 47 5.61 -17.12 54.05
C GLN A 47 5.39 -18.62 53.96
N THR A 48 5.65 -19.32 55.05
CA THR A 48 5.38 -20.76 55.18
C THR A 48 3.90 -20.95 55.50
N LEU A 49 3.08 -21.17 54.47
CA LEU A 49 1.65 -21.40 54.64
C LEU A 49 1.41 -22.79 55.22
N THR A 50 0.67 -22.87 56.33
CA THR A 50 0.28 -24.16 56.93
C THR A 50 -1.11 -24.59 56.48
N LEU A 51 -1.41 -25.88 56.58
CA LEU A 51 -2.72 -26.42 56.20
C LEU A 51 -3.86 -25.86 57.07
N GLU A 52 -3.56 -25.45 58.30
CA GLU A 52 -4.52 -24.83 59.21
C GLU A 52 -4.87 -23.41 58.77
N ASP A 53 -3.88 -22.63 58.31
CA ASP A 53 -4.10 -21.29 57.74
C ASP A 53 -4.99 -21.37 56.49
N LEU A 54 -4.73 -22.34 55.60
CA LEU A 54 -5.55 -22.57 54.40
C LEU A 54 -7.00 -22.90 54.74
N LYS A 55 -7.23 -23.75 55.75
CA LYS A 55 -8.59 -24.08 56.22
C LYS A 55 -9.29 -22.88 56.86
N ALA A 56 -8.56 -22.07 57.63
CA ALA A 56 -9.10 -20.83 58.21
C ALA A 56 -9.53 -19.83 57.12
N HIS A 57 -8.86 -19.84 55.96
CA HIS A 57 -9.21 -19.06 54.79
C HIS A 57 -10.26 -19.71 53.86
N GLY A 58 -10.93 -20.77 54.33
CA GLY A 58 -12.04 -21.39 53.62
C GLY A 58 -11.64 -22.38 52.52
N TYR A 59 -10.36 -22.71 52.40
CA TYR A 59 -9.91 -23.75 51.48
C TYR A 59 -10.14 -25.13 52.11
N GLN A 60 -11.10 -25.88 51.57
CA GLN A 60 -11.39 -27.26 51.99
C GLN A 60 -10.60 -28.25 51.12
N GLY A 61 -9.96 -29.24 51.75
CA GLY A 61 -9.14 -30.24 51.08
C GLY A 61 -9.99 -31.24 50.28
N GLY A 62 -10.23 -30.93 49.01
CA GLY A 62 -10.87 -31.77 48.00
C GLY A 62 -10.64 -31.17 46.61
N PRO A 63 -10.90 -31.91 45.51
CA PRO A 63 -10.90 -31.31 44.18
C PRO A 63 -11.80 -30.07 44.18
N SER A 64 -11.23 -28.93 43.78
CA SER A 64 -11.70 -27.58 44.06
C SER A 64 -13.22 -27.40 44.03
N VAL A 65 -13.80 -27.01 45.18
CA VAL A 65 -15.13 -26.42 45.31
C VAL A 65 -15.10 -25.01 44.72
N LEU A 66 -14.83 -24.91 43.42
CA LEU A 66 -15.35 -23.79 42.66
C LEU A 66 -16.87 -23.96 42.75
N PHE A 67 -17.57 -22.99 43.35
CA PHE A 67 -19.02 -22.82 43.23
C PHE A 67 -19.40 -22.50 41.79
N VAL A 68 -18.98 -23.36 40.86
CA VAL A 68 -19.48 -23.38 39.51
C VAL A 68 -20.85 -24.05 39.65
N PRO A 69 -21.95 -23.31 39.44
CA PRO A 69 -23.26 -23.93 39.44
C PRO A 69 -23.24 -25.09 38.44
N ASP A 70 -23.82 -26.22 38.84
CA ASP A 70 -23.93 -27.38 37.95
C ASP A 70 -24.52 -26.92 36.62
N LYS A 71 -23.89 -27.33 35.53
CA LYS A 71 -24.41 -27.04 34.19
C LYS A 71 -25.83 -27.62 34.16
N PRO A 72 -26.83 -26.88 33.63
CA PRO A 72 -28.17 -27.43 33.50
C PRO A 72 -28.08 -28.75 32.72
N ASP A 73 -28.78 -29.79 33.17
CA ASP A 73 -28.81 -31.14 32.55
C ASP A 73 -29.42 -31.16 31.13
N GLY A 74 -29.57 -30.00 30.50
CA GLY A 74 -29.96 -29.87 29.11
C GLY A 74 -28.84 -30.34 28.19
N GLU A 75 -29.22 -31.03 27.11
CA GLU A 75 -28.30 -31.43 26.06
C GLU A 75 -27.53 -30.20 25.56
N GLN A 76 -26.19 -30.25 25.66
CA GLN A 76 -25.32 -29.18 25.23
C GLN A 76 -25.42 -29.06 23.71
N ASN A 77 -26.22 -28.10 23.25
CA ASN A 77 -26.46 -27.89 21.83
C ASN A 77 -25.24 -27.20 21.19
N TRP A 78 -24.34 -27.98 20.60
CA TRP A 78 -23.29 -27.46 19.71
C TRP A 78 -23.82 -27.04 18.33
N ALA A 79 -25.13 -27.14 18.12
CA ALA A 79 -25.76 -26.48 17.00
C ALA A 79 -25.54 -24.97 17.17
N TRP A 80 -24.76 -24.37 16.27
CA TRP A 80 -24.87 -22.93 16.05
C TRP A 80 -26.34 -22.66 15.74
N GLY A 81 -27.04 -22.02 16.69
CA GLY A 81 -28.48 -21.85 16.63
C GLY A 81 -28.91 -21.27 15.28
N SER A 82 -30.08 -21.64 14.79
CA SER A 82 -30.59 -21.24 13.47
C SER A 82 -30.86 -19.72 13.33
N GLY A 83 -30.44 -18.91 14.30
CA GLY A 83 -30.66 -17.45 14.36
C GLY A 83 -32.13 -17.06 14.46
N THR A 84 -33.04 -18.04 14.54
CA THR A 84 -34.49 -17.81 14.52
C THR A 84 -35.07 -17.56 15.89
N ASP A 85 -34.41 -18.03 16.95
CA ASP A 85 -34.92 -17.93 18.33
C ASP A 85 -34.80 -16.49 18.84
N HIS A 86 -33.70 -15.81 18.55
CA HIS A 86 -33.50 -14.39 18.86
C HIS A 86 -34.21 -13.42 17.90
N LYS A 87 -34.66 -13.91 16.73
CA LYS A 87 -35.30 -13.08 15.70
C LYS A 87 -36.61 -12.43 16.15
N LYS A 88 -37.33 -13.03 17.10
CA LYS A 88 -38.58 -12.47 17.62
C LYS A 88 -38.32 -11.28 18.55
N ASP A 89 -37.35 -11.41 19.43
CA ASP A 89 -37.00 -10.36 20.39
C ASP A 89 -36.27 -9.19 19.69
N GLU A 90 -35.36 -9.48 18.75
CA GLU A 90 -34.63 -8.46 17.97
C GLU A 90 -35.54 -7.64 17.04
N ALA A 91 -36.62 -8.24 16.51
CA ALA A 91 -37.55 -7.53 15.64
C ALA A 91 -38.42 -6.51 16.39
N GLU A 92 -38.51 -6.63 17.72
CA GLU A 92 -39.20 -5.68 18.59
C GLU A 92 -38.27 -4.53 19.03
N GLU A 93 -36.96 -4.77 19.12
CA GLU A 93 -35.96 -3.79 19.55
C GLU A 93 -35.45 -2.89 18.42
N GLU A 94 -35.39 -3.38 17.18
CA GLU A 94 -35.00 -2.57 16.02
C GLU A 94 -36.21 -2.27 15.14
N THR A 95 -36.57 -1.00 15.03
CA THR A 95 -37.62 -0.62 14.06
C THR A 95 -37.13 -0.92 12.64
N TRP A 96 -38.03 -1.38 11.76
CA TRP A 96 -37.70 -1.68 10.37
C TRP A 96 -37.03 -0.49 9.65
N GLU A 97 -37.43 0.73 10.03
CA GLU A 97 -36.89 1.99 9.51
C GLU A 97 -35.41 2.19 9.91
N GLU A 98 -35.04 1.91 11.17
CA GLU A 98 -33.65 1.98 11.62
C GLU A 98 -32.76 0.97 10.88
N ARG A 99 -33.28 -0.22 10.59
CA ARG A 99 -32.58 -1.23 9.80
C ARG A 99 -32.37 -0.79 8.34
N GLN A 100 -33.35 -0.13 7.74
CA GLN A 100 -33.20 0.47 6.41
C GLN A 100 -32.22 1.65 6.44
N ALA A 101 -32.27 2.50 7.46
CA ALA A 101 -31.37 3.64 7.63
C ALA A 101 -29.92 3.18 7.82
N ASN A 102 -29.68 2.13 8.61
CA ASN A 102 -28.34 1.54 8.76
C ASN A 102 -27.83 0.95 7.45
N ARG A 103 -28.69 0.24 6.71
CA ARG A 103 -28.38 -0.27 5.37
C ARG A 103 -27.98 0.86 4.43
N GLN A 104 -28.76 1.95 4.39
CA GLN A 104 -28.47 3.12 3.57
C GLN A 104 -27.17 3.80 4.02
N ALA A 105 -26.97 4.01 5.33
CA ALA A 105 -25.73 4.61 5.84
C ALA A 105 -24.47 3.78 5.53
N ALA A 106 -24.61 2.45 5.42
CA ALA A 106 -23.54 1.55 5.00
C ALA A 106 -23.31 1.62 3.48
N THR A 107 -24.36 1.71 2.66
CA THR A 107 -24.24 1.76 1.19
C THR A 107 -23.86 3.13 0.66
N GLU A 108 -24.42 4.21 1.20
CA GLU A 108 -24.17 5.60 0.78
C GLU A 108 -22.70 5.96 0.89
N LYS A 109 -22.02 5.57 1.98
CA LYS A 109 -20.58 5.81 2.14
C LYS A 109 -19.74 5.10 1.08
N ALA A 110 -20.14 3.88 0.68
CA ALA A 110 -19.49 3.15 -0.38
C ALA A 110 -19.72 3.84 -1.74
N GLU A 111 -20.94 4.30 -2.01
CA GLU A 111 -21.30 5.03 -3.21
C GLU A 111 -20.56 6.37 -3.32
N ASP A 112 -20.47 7.13 -2.23
CA ASP A 112 -19.73 8.39 -2.16
C ASP A 112 -18.25 8.20 -2.48
N SER A 113 -17.64 7.13 -1.93
CA SER A 113 -16.25 6.79 -2.22
C SER A 113 -16.04 6.46 -3.71
N ALA A 114 -16.98 5.76 -4.33
CA ALA A 114 -16.94 5.43 -5.74
C ALA A 114 -17.14 6.67 -6.63
N VAL A 115 -18.02 7.60 -6.24
CA VAL A 115 -18.21 8.88 -6.92
C VAL A 115 -16.95 9.74 -6.83
N TYR A 116 -16.30 9.79 -5.66
CA TYR A 116 -15.05 10.52 -5.48
C TYR A 116 -13.92 9.93 -6.35
N ALA A 117 -13.78 8.60 -6.39
CA ALA A 117 -12.81 7.93 -7.24
C ALA A 117 -13.03 8.26 -8.73
N ARG A 118 -14.28 8.23 -9.21
CA ARG A 118 -14.61 8.61 -10.59
C ARG A 118 -14.25 10.06 -10.90
N LYS A 119 -14.55 10.99 -9.99
CA LYS A 119 -14.19 12.42 -10.14
C LYS A 119 -12.67 12.62 -10.19
N ALA A 120 -11.91 11.91 -9.37
CA ALA A 120 -10.45 11.96 -9.37
C ALA A 120 -9.86 11.48 -10.71
N VAL A 121 -10.39 10.38 -11.27
CA VAL A 121 -9.98 9.87 -12.58
C VAL A 121 -10.29 10.89 -13.69
N GLN A 122 -11.50 11.45 -13.70
CA GLN A 122 -11.88 12.48 -14.68
C GLN A 122 -10.96 13.71 -14.60
N GLN A 123 -10.62 14.17 -13.40
CA GLN A 123 -9.70 15.29 -13.22
C GLN A 123 -8.30 14.97 -13.75
N ALA A 124 -7.79 13.76 -13.48
CA ALA A 124 -6.50 13.31 -13.99
C ALA A 124 -6.47 13.22 -15.52
N GLU A 125 -7.56 12.77 -16.14
CA GLU A 125 -7.70 12.74 -17.60
C GLU A 125 -7.68 14.13 -18.22
N LEU A 126 -8.38 15.10 -17.62
CA LEU A 126 -8.37 16.49 -18.08
C LEU A 126 -6.97 17.10 -18.02
N LEU A 127 -6.23 16.88 -16.93
CA LEU A 127 -4.84 17.33 -16.82
C LEU A 127 -3.95 16.69 -17.87
N ARG A 128 -4.12 15.39 -18.13
CA ARG A 128 -3.36 14.67 -19.16
C ARG A 128 -3.67 15.19 -20.57
N GLN A 129 -4.93 15.54 -20.85
CA GLN A 129 -5.34 16.16 -22.11
C GLN A 129 -4.69 17.53 -22.29
N GLN A 130 -4.75 18.39 -21.27
CA GLN A 130 -4.11 19.72 -21.30
C GLN A 130 -2.61 19.61 -21.58
N GLN A 131 -1.90 18.71 -20.88
CA GLN A 131 -0.47 18.49 -21.13
C GLN A 131 -0.17 18.01 -22.56
N ARG A 132 -1.00 17.12 -23.11
CA ARG A 132 -0.86 16.66 -24.50
C ARG A 132 -1.06 17.80 -25.49
N GLU A 133 -2.06 18.65 -25.26
CA GLU A 133 -2.35 19.81 -26.10
C GLU A 133 -1.20 20.83 -26.06
N GLU A 134 -0.69 21.15 -24.87
CA GLU A 134 0.47 22.03 -24.72
C GLU A 134 1.70 21.47 -25.44
N GLN A 135 2.00 20.19 -25.26
CA GLN A 135 3.10 19.54 -25.97
C GLN A 135 2.89 19.55 -27.48
N ALA A 136 1.67 19.30 -27.96
CA ALA A 136 1.35 19.36 -29.39
C ALA A 136 1.50 20.79 -29.93
N ALA A 137 1.08 21.81 -29.18
CA ALA A 137 1.24 23.21 -29.52
C ALA A 137 2.72 23.61 -29.56
N LEU A 138 3.53 23.18 -28.59
CA LEU A 138 4.98 23.38 -28.58
C LEU A 138 5.65 22.68 -29.76
N LYS A 139 5.25 21.44 -30.08
CA LYS A 139 5.73 20.72 -31.27
C LYS A 139 5.40 21.50 -32.54
N LYS A 140 4.15 21.95 -32.71
CA LYS A 140 3.74 22.79 -33.85
C LYS A 140 4.56 24.07 -33.96
N LYS A 141 4.81 24.78 -32.85
CA LYS A 141 5.69 25.97 -32.81
C LYS A 141 7.15 25.65 -33.19
N LYS A 142 7.64 24.45 -32.83
CA LYS A 142 8.99 23.97 -33.15
C LYS A 142 9.10 23.34 -34.55
N GLN A 143 7.99 23.07 -35.24
CA GLN A 143 7.99 22.62 -36.63
C GLN A 143 8.33 23.79 -37.57
N PHE A 144 9.60 24.17 -37.60
CA PHE A 144 10.11 25.11 -38.61
C PHE A 144 10.06 24.45 -39.99
N SER A 145 9.65 25.21 -41.00
CA SER A 145 9.63 24.75 -42.40
C SER A 145 11.05 24.43 -42.89
N TRP A 146 11.19 23.59 -43.92
CA TRP A 146 12.50 23.25 -44.51
C TRP A 146 13.32 24.51 -44.84
N ASN A 147 12.68 25.52 -45.46
CA ASN A 147 13.31 26.79 -45.80
C ASN A 147 13.74 27.61 -44.56
N GLN A 148 12.98 27.56 -43.46
CA GLN A 148 13.38 28.20 -42.20
C GLN A 148 14.54 27.48 -41.53
N LYS A 149 14.53 26.14 -41.55
CA LYS A 149 15.64 25.30 -41.05
C LYS A 149 16.91 25.52 -41.88
N GLU A 150 16.78 25.58 -43.20
CA GLU A 150 17.89 25.82 -44.13
C GLU A 150 18.48 27.23 -43.96
N LYS A 151 17.63 28.26 -43.88
CA LYS A 151 18.08 29.64 -43.60
C LYS A 151 18.78 29.73 -42.25
N ARG A 152 18.19 29.16 -41.19
CA ARG A 152 18.82 29.10 -39.87
C ARG A 152 20.17 28.39 -39.91
N LYS A 153 20.29 27.29 -40.65
CA LYS A 153 21.57 26.58 -40.83
C LYS A 153 22.61 27.40 -41.59
N ARG A 154 22.17 28.23 -42.56
CA ARG A 154 23.02 29.18 -43.29
C ARG A 154 23.50 30.32 -42.38
N ASP A 155 22.59 30.93 -41.62
CA ASP A 155 22.89 32.03 -40.69
C ASP A 155 23.76 31.55 -39.51
N GLU A 156 23.55 30.32 -39.02
CA GLU A 156 24.41 29.70 -38.00
C GLU A 156 25.80 29.29 -38.55
N GLY A 157 26.10 29.52 -39.82
CA GLY A 157 27.38 29.15 -40.45
C GLY A 157 27.64 27.64 -40.50
N LYS A 158 26.66 26.82 -40.08
CA LYS A 158 26.69 25.34 -40.06
C LYS A 158 26.34 24.72 -41.41
N ALA A 159 26.02 25.54 -42.41
CA ALA A 159 26.21 25.12 -43.79
C ALA A 159 27.71 24.89 -43.94
N SER A 160 28.13 23.64 -43.69
CA SER A 160 29.45 23.13 -44.01
C SER A 160 29.78 23.62 -45.41
N ARG A 161 30.55 24.71 -45.49
CA ARG A 161 31.49 24.87 -46.58
C ARG A 161 32.36 23.63 -46.40
N GLY A 162 32.36 22.72 -47.35
CA GLY A 162 32.99 21.40 -47.25
C GLY A 162 34.51 21.48 -47.08
N GLY A 163 34.97 22.05 -45.97
CA GLY A 163 36.35 22.10 -45.53
C GLY A 163 36.63 20.92 -44.64
N SER A 164 37.79 20.30 -44.85
CA SER A 164 38.29 19.24 -43.99
C SER A 164 38.48 19.79 -42.57
N TYR A 165 38.08 19.01 -41.55
CA TYR A 165 38.33 19.30 -40.14
C TYR A 165 39.80 19.71 -39.87
N VAL A 166 40.75 19.14 -40.62
CA VAL A 166 42.18 19.43 -40.54
C VAL A 166 42.51 20.86 -40.99
N GLU A 167 41.84 21.37 -42.02
CA GLU A 167 42.07 22.74 -42.50
C GLU A 167 41.45 23.79 -41.57
N GLU A 168 40.30 23.47 -40.98
CA GLU A 168 39.69 24.30 -39.95
C GLU A 168 40.54 24.36 -38.68
N GLU A 169 41.15 23.24 -38.25
CA GLU A 169 42.10 23.25 -37.15
C GLU A 169 43.38 24.02 -37.50
N LYS A 170 43.95 23.85 -38.70
CA LYS A 170 45.11 24.66 -39.13
C LYS A 170 44.78 26.15 -39.23
N ARG A 171 43.56 26.52 -39.60
CA ARG A 171 43.09 27.92 -39.62
C ARG A 171 42.90 28.45 -38.21
N ARG A 172 42.25 27.69 -37.33
CA ARG A 172 42.04 28.03 -35.93
C ARG A 172 43.37 28.13 -35.17
N ALA A 173 44.32 27.23 -35.41
CA ALA A 173 45.67 27.30 -34.87
C ALA A 173 46.42 28.56 -35.31
N ARG A 174 46.28 28.96 -36.59
CA ARG A 174 46.79 30.24 -37.09
C ARG A 174 46.09 31.46 -36.47
N GLU A 175 44.77 31.40 -36.26
CA GLU A 175 44.00 32.45 -35.57
C GLU A 175 44.40 32.60 -34.10
N PHE A 176 44.75 31.51 -33.43
CA PHE A 176 45.34 31.51 -32.09
C PHE A 176 46.84 31.82 -32.08
N GLY A 177 47.43 32.18 -33.23
CA GLY A 177 48.84 32.57 -33.33
C GLY A 177 49.83 31.42 -33.21
N ILE A 178 49.37 30.16 -33.20
CA ILE A 178 50.20 28.96 -33.22
C ILE A 178 50.60 28.70 -34.67
N VAL A 179 51.50 29.52 -35.19
CA VAL A 179 52.22 29.23 -36.42
C VAL A 179 53.18 28.09 -36.11
N SER A 180 52.84 26.86 -36.47
CA SER A 180 53.82 25.78 -36.51
C SER A 180 54.78 26.06 -37.67
N GLY A 181 55.80 26.87 -37.40
CA GLY A 181 56.97 27.01 -38.27
C GLY A 181 57.76 25.72 -38.22
N PHE A 182 57.45 24.79 -39.11
CA PHE A 182 58.35 23.71 -39.48
C PHE A 182 58.39 23.68 -41.01
N ASP A 183 59.51 24.16 -41.54
CA ASP A 183 60.01 23.86 -42.89
C ASP A 183 60.47 22.39 -42.92
#